data_AF-A0A848LAI1-F1
#
_entry.id   AF-A0A848LAI1-F1
#
_cell.length_a   1.000
_cell.length_b   1.000
_cell.length_c   1.000
_cell.angle_alpha   90.00
_cell.angle_beta   90.00
_cell.angle_gamma   90.00
#
_symmetry.space_group_name_H-M   'P 1'
#
loop_
_entity.id
_entity.type
_entity.pdbx_description
1 polymer ?
#
loop_
_entity_poly.entity_id
_entity_poly.type
_entity_poly.pdbx_seq_one_letter_code
_entity_poly.pdbx_strand_id
1 'polypeptide(L)'
;MGSEAIGWFSSFVLVLTIGKQVYKQWKSGSSEGVSKWLFVGQITASTGFTIYSIIVRNWVFVVTNALMLLNAFVGILIVFKHRRQRGTSRVRTAGESARPVHA
;
A
#
# COMPACT_ATOMS: atom_id res chain seq x y z
N MET A 1 -1.29 -29.18 14.83
CA MET A 1 -0.84 -28.34 15.98
C MET A 1 0.43 -27.56 15.64
N GLY A 2 1.60 -28.20 15.45
CA GLY A 2 2.86 -27.46 15.21
C GLY A 2 2.93 -26.63 13.91
N SER A 3 2.38 -27.13 12.81
CA SER A 3 2.38 -26.44 11.51
C SER A 3 1.54 -25.15 11.49
N GLU A 4 0.42 -25.13 12.22
CA GLU A 4 -0.46 -23.96 12.29
C GLU A 4 0.19 -22.82 13.08
N ALA A 5 0.90 -23.13 14.17
CA ALA A 5 1.63 -22.12 14.95
C ALA A 5 2.72 -21.42 14.09
N ILE A 6 3.47 -22.19 13.31
CA ILE A 6 4.47 -21.65 12.38
C ILE A 6 3.79 -20.79 11.31
N GLY A 7 2.67 -21.26 10.75
CA GLY A 7 1.87 -20.51 9.79
C GLY A 7 1.43 -19.15 10.36
N TRP A 8 0.75 -19.16 11.51
CA TRP A 8 0.28 -17.94 12.16
C TRP A 8 1.42 -16.98 12.52
N PHE A 9 2.54 -17.49 13.04
CA PHE A 9 3.70 -16.65 13.35
C PHE A 9 4.28 -16.01 12.10
N SER A 10 4.47 -16.79 11.03
CA SER A 10 4.99 -16.31 9.74
C SER A 10 4.06 -15.24 9.14
N SER A 11 2.75 -15.49 9.19
CA SER A 11 1.71 -14.55 8.77
C SER A 11 1.72 -13.25 9.57
N PHE A 12 1.88 -13.34 10.89
CA PHE A 12 1.99 -12.18 11.76
C PHE A 12 3.19 -11.30 11.39
N VAL A 13 4.37 -11.91 11.22
CA VAL A 13 5.60 -11.20 10.79
C VAL A 13 5.40 -10.55 9.42
N LEU A 14 4.77 -11.25 8.47
CA LEU A 14 4.48 -10.72 7.14
C LEU A 14 3.55 -9.50 7.20
N VAL A 15 2.42 -9.59 7.90
CA VAL A 15 1.46 -8.49 8.02
C VAL A 15 2.10 -7.28 8.71
N LEU A 16 2.86 -7.50 9.79
CA LEU A 16 3.55 -6.43 10.51
C LEU A 16 4.57 -5.71 9.64
N THR A 17 5.39 -6.46 8.89
CA THR A 17 6.44 -5.86 8.06
C THR A 17 5.85 -5.01 6.94
N ILE A 18 4.81 -5.51 6.27
CA ILE A 18 4.11 -4.77 5.21
C ILE A 18 3.36 -3.57 5.78
N GLY A 19 2.68 -3.73 6.92
CA GLY A 19 2.03 -2.63 7.62
C GLY A 19 3.01 -1.51 7.99
N LYS A 20 4.21 -1.85 8.47
CA LYS A 20 5.28 -0.88 8.75
C LYS A 20 5.75 -0.16 7.48
N GLN A 21 5.82 -0.85 6.34
CA GLN A 21 6.17 -0.24 5.05
C GLN A 21 5.11 0.79 4.63
N VAL A 22 3.82 0.43 4.69
CA VAL A 22 2.71 1.33 4.37
C VAL A 22 2.68 2.54 5.31
N TYR A 23 2.88 2.32 6.62
CA TYR A 23 2.95 3.40 7.60
C TYR A 23 4.11 4.38 7.32
N LYS A 24 5.29 3.86 6.95
CA LYS A 24 6.43 4.72 6.56
C LYS A 24 6.11 5.54 5.31
N GLN A 25 5.49 4.94 4.29
CA GLN A 25 5.07 5.66 3.08
C GLN A 25 4.05 6.76 3.39
N TRP A 26 3.14 6.50 4.34
CA TRP A 26 2.19 7.51 4.81
C TRP A 26 2.90 8.66 5.53
N LYS A 27 3.80 8.36 6.47
CA LYS A 27 4.50 9.37 7.26
C LYS A 27 5.50 10.21 6.43
N SER A 28 6.16 9.63 5.44
CA SER A 28 7.20 10.33 4.67
C SER A 28 6.65 11.32 3.65
N GLY A 29 5.34 11.30 3.33
CA GLY A 29 4.73 12.22 2.36
C GLY A 29 5.25 12.05 0.92
N SER A 30 6.15 11.09 0.68
CA SER A 30 6.80 10.85 -0.61
C SER A 30 6.52 9.44 -1.08
N SER A 31 5.82 9.35 -2.22
CA SER A 31 5.61 8.11 -2.96
C SER A 31 6.64 7.92 -4.09
N GLU A 32 7.73 8.70 -4.09
CA GLU A 32 8.85 8.50 -5.02
C GLU A 32 9.51 7.16 -4.70
N GLY A 33 9.22 6.15 -5.52
CA GLY A 33 9.81 4.81 -5.41
C GLY A 33 8.81 3.67 -5.30
N VAL A 34 7.52 3.92 -5.01
CA VAL A 34 6.52 2.85 -4.86
C VAL A 34 5.60 2.83 -6.07
N SER A 35 5.76 1.81 -6.91
CA SER A 35 4.99 1.65 -8.14
C SER A 35 3.53 1.34 -7.85
N LYS A 36 2.59 2.04 -8.49
CA LYS A 36 1.16 1.71 -8.44
C LYS A 36 0.88 0.28 -8.90
N TRP A 37 1.67 -0.21 -9.85
CA TRP A 37 1.56 -1.57 -10.35
C TRP A 37 1.85 -2.62 -9.29
N LEU A 38 2.67 -2.30 -8.28
CA LEU A 38 2.91 -3.19 -7.15
C LEU A 38 1.62 -3.39 -6.36
N PHE A 39 0.87 -2.32 -6.07
CA PHE A 39 -0.41 -2.43 -5.37
C PHE A 39 -1.47 -3.15 -6.20
N VAL A 40 -1.55 -2.89 -7.50
CA VAL A 40 -2.47 -3.62 -8.40
C VAL A 40 -2.15 -5.11 -8.41
N GLY A 41 -0.87 -5.48 -8.59
CA GLY A 41 -0.43 -6.87 -8.52
C GLY A 41 -0.74 -7.51 -7.16
N GLN A 42 -0.51 -6.80 -6.06
CA GLN A 42 -0.80 -7.29 -4.71
C GLN A 42 -2.31 -7.48 -4.48
N ILE A 43 -3.16 -6.58 -4.97
CA ILE A 43 -4.63 -6.73 -4.90
C ILE A 43 -5.06 -7.97 -5.67
N THR A 44 -4.62 -8.12 -6.92
CA THR A 44 -4.95 -9.28 -7.77
C THR A 44 -4.49 -10.58 -7.12
N ALA A 45 -3.22 -10.64 -6.69
CA ALA A 45 -2.64 -11.83 -6.06
C ALA A 45 -3.33 -12.17 -4.73
N SER A 46 -3.53 -11.19 -3.84
CA SER A 46 -4.15 -11.43 -2.53
C SER A 46 -5.62 -11.84 -2.67
N THR A 47 -6.34 -11.29 -3.65
CA THR A 47 -7.72 -11.71 -3.96
C THR A 47 -7.75 -13.18 -4.42
N GLY A 48 -6.92 -13.53 -5.41
CA GLY A 48 -6.81 -14.89 -5.92
C GLY A 48 -6.41 -15.88 -4.83
N PHE A 49 -5.40 -15.56 -4.02
CA PHE A 49 -4.97 -16.41 -2.92
C PHE A 49 -6.00 -16.50 -1.78
N THR A 50 -6.78 -15.46 -1.51
CA THR A 50 -7.88 -15.53 -0.53
C THR A 50 -8.94 -16.54 -1.00
N ILE A 51 -9.39 -16.44 -2.25
CA ILE A 51 -10.37 -17.38 -2.82
C ILE A 51 -9.80 -18.81 -2.82
N TYR A 52 -8.58 -18.98 -3.33
CA TYR A 52 -7.93 -20.29 -3.36
C TYR A 52 -7.79 -20.91 -1.96
N SER A 53 -7.38 -20.12 -0.97
CA SER A 53 -7.18 -20.61 0.40
C SER A 53 -8.47 -20.98 1.12
N ILE A 54 -9.60 -20.32 0.79
CA ILE A 54 -10.92 -20.76 1.24
C ILE A 54 -11.24 -22.13 0.67
N ILE A 55 -11.00 -22.35 -0.63
CA ILE A 55 -11.25 -23.62 -1.32
C ILE A 55 -10.46 -24.76 -0.68
N VAL A 56 -9.17 -24.56 -0.39
CA VAL A 56 -8.31 -25.57 0.26
C VAL A 56 -8.44 -25.58 1.79
N ARG A 57 -9.37 -24.79 2.36
CA ARG A 57 -9.63 -24.68 3.81
C ARG A 57 -8.39 -24.32 4.66
N ASN A 58 -7.46 -23.54 4.11
CA ASN A 58 -6.28 -23.07 4.82
C ASN A 58 -6.52 -21.70 5.45
N TRP A 59 -7.03 -21.69 6.67
CA TRP A 59 -7.44 -20.47 7.37
C TRP A 59 -6.30 -19.48 7.66
N VAL A 60 -5.08 -19.97 7.93
CA VAL A 60 -3.91 -19.10 8.09
C VAL A 60 -3.71 -18.28 6.82
N PHE A 61 -3.76 -18.93 5.66
CA PHE A 61 -3.57 -18.28 4.37
C PHE A 61 -4.73 -17.36 4.00
N VAL A 62 -5.98 -17.73 4.33
CA VAL A 62 -7.17 -16.88 4.15
C VAL A 62 -7.01 -15.56 4.88
N VAL A 63 -6.76 -15.61 6.19
CA VAL A 63 -6.66 -14.40 7.03
C VAL A 63 -5.47 -13.54 6.59
N THR A 64 -4.34 -14.17 6.28
CA THR A 64 -3.14 -13.45 5.82
C THR A 64 -3.40 -12.70 4.53
N ASN A 65 -3.97 -13.35 3.52
CA ASN A 65 -4.21 -12.70 2.23
C ASN A 65 -5.33 -11.66 2.30
N ALA A 66 -6.34 -11.85 3.14
CA ALA A 66 -7.34 -10.82 3.41
C ALA A 66 -6.72 -9.56 4.02
N LEU A 67 -5.82 -9.70 5.00
CA LEU A 67 -5.08 -8.57 5.59
C LEU A 67 -4.14 -7.90 4.58
N MET A 68 -3.47 -8.69 3.75
CA MET A 68 -2.60 -8.19 2.68
C MET A 68 -3.37 -7.39 1.62
N LEU A 69 -4.60 -7.82 1.31
CA LEU A 69 -5.51 -7.12 0.42
C LEU A 69 -5.93 -5.77 1.02
N LEU A 70 -6.33 -5.73 2.29
CA LEU A 70 -6.64 -4.49 3.01
C LEU A 70 -5.45 -3.52 3.02
N ASN A 71 -4.25 -4.02 3.33
CA ASN A 71 -3.02 -3.21 3.28
C ASN A 71 -2.76 -2.61 1.90
N ALA A 72 -3.03 -3.36 0.83
CA ALA A 72 -2.84 -2.87 -0.53
C ALA A 72 -3.82 -1.73 -0.88
N PHE A 73 -5.08 -1.83 -0.43
CA PHE A 73 -6.05 -0.74 -0.57
C PHE A 73 -5.63 0.50 0.23
N VAL A 74 -5.17 0.35 1.47
CA VAL A 74 -4.67 1.48 2.26
C VAL A 74 -3.48 2.15 1.55
N GLY A 75 -2.53 1.35 1.05
CA GLY A 75 -1.36 1.86 0.32
C GLY A 75 -1.72 2.64 -0.95
N ILE A 76 -2.65 2.13 -1.77
CA ILE A 76 -3.05 2.83 -3.00
C ILE A 76 -3.76 4.16 -2.70
N LEU A 77 -4.61 4.21 -1.65
CA LEU A 77 -5.27 5.44 -1.21
C LEU A 77 -4.26 6.51 -0.75
N ILE A 78 -3.21 6.11 -0.03
CA ILE A 78 -2.13 7.01 0.40
C ILE A 78 -1.41 7.61 -0.82
N VAL A 79 -1.07 6.78 -1.82
CA VAL A 79 -0.41 7.23 -3.05
C VAL A 79 -1.26 8.27 -3.80
N PHE A 80 -2.58 8.04 -3.90
CA PHE A 80 -3.48 9.00 -4.51
C PHE A 80 -3.55 10.32 -3.74
N LYS A 81 -3.58 10.28 -2.40
CA LYS A 81 -3.63 11.48 -1.54
C LYS A 81 -2.38 12.35 -1.69
N HIS A 82 -1.18 11.77 -1.62
CA HIS A 82 0.07 12.54 -1.72
C HIS A 82 0.29 13.15 -3.11
N ARG A 83 -0.13 12.47 -4.18
CA ARG A 83 -0.02 13.01 -5.54
C ARG A 83 -0.91 14.23 -5.76
N ARG A 84 -2.11 14.28 -5.16
CA ARG A 84 -3.02 15.42 -5.25
C ARG A 84 -2.43 16.67 -4.57
N GLN A 85 -1.70 16.49 -3.47
CA GLN A 85 -1.03 17.60 -2.76
C GLN A 85 0.13 18.18 -3.58
N ARG A 86 0.93 17.34 -4.25
CA ARG A 86 2.05 17.79 -5.10
C ARG A 86 1.61 18.55 -6.36
N GLY A 87 0.46 18.19 -6.94
CA GLY A 87 -0.08 18.90 -8.11
C GLY A 87 -0.44 20.36 -7.82
N THR A 88 -0.83 20.67 -6.59
CA THR A 88 -1.26 22.02 -6.19
C THR A 88 -0.08 22.96 -5.95
N SER A 89 1.05 22.43 -5.43
CA SER A 89 2.26 23.23 -5.18
C SER A 89 3.00 23.62 -6.46
N ARG A 90 3.01 22.74 -7.49
CA ARG A 90 3.71 23.01 -8.76
C ARG A 90 3.07 24.16 -9.56
N VAL A 91 1.74 24.31 -9.46
CA VAL A 91 0.98 25.40 -10.10
C VAL A 91 1.25 26.75 -9.42
N ARG A 92 1.37 26.79 -8.09
CA ARG A 92 1.70 28.03 -7.36
C ARG A 92 3.10 28.55 -7.70
N THR A 93 4.11 27.69 -7.72
CA THR A 93 5.48 28.13 -8.03
C THR A 93 5.61 28.61 -9.48
N ALA A 94 4.97 27.93 -10.45
CA ALA A 94 5.00 28.36 -11.86
C ALA A 94 4.25 29.68 -12.11
N GLY A 95 3.20 29.97 -11.33
CA GLY A 95 2.48 31.24 -11.41
C GLY A 95 3.21 32.43 -10.76
N GLU A 96 4.05 32.17 -9.75
CA GLU A 96 4.86 33.20 -9.08
C GLU A 96 6.03 33.67 -9.96
N SER A 97 6.72 32.76 -10.65
CA SER A 97 7.84 33.10 -11.56
C SER A 97 7.40 33.75 -12.87
N ALA A 98 6.12 33.67 -13.23
CA ALA A 98 5.56 34.28 -14.44
C ALA A 98 5.04 35.72 -14.21
N ARG A 99 5.08 36.24 -12.98
CA ARG A 99 4.71 37.64 -12.70
C ARG A 99 5.89 38.55 -13.05
N PRO A 100 5.78 39.43 -14.06
CA PRO A 100 6.84 40.38 -14.35
C PRO A 100 6.99 41.33 -13.16
N VAL A 101 8.20 41.40 -12.62
CA VAL A 101 8.59 42.35 -11.57
C VAL A 101 8.73 43.72 -12.24
N HIS A 102 7.62 44.41 -12.43
CA HIS A 102 7.61 45.81 -12.84
C HIS A 102 6.73 46.60 -11.89
N ALA A 103 7.40 47.33 -10.99
CA ALA A 103 6.92 48.53 -10.32
C ALA A 103 8.07 49.54 -10.36
#